data_AF-A0A6P2CT73-F1
#
_entry.id   AF-A0A6P2CT73-F1
#
_cell.length_a   1.000
_cell.length_b   1.000
_cell.length_c   1.000
_cell.angle_alpha   90.00
_cell.angle_beta   90.00
_cell.angle_gamma   90.00
#
_symmetry.space_group_name_H-M   'P 1'
#
loop_
_entity.id
_entity.type
_entity.pdbx_description
1 polymer ?
#
loop_
_entity_poly.entity_id
_entity_poly.type
_entity_poly.pdbx_seq_one_letter_code
_entity_poly.pdbx_strand_id
1 'polypeptide(L)'
;MTEAEWLACKDPATILEFLDGKASDRKLRLFAVACCRYFFFDPHGGDIQAEDFILDPTGWFVDGVFGEREREIAEAQARDLHGYGFYAANKREALIAVASAAFSVLRVWWALEHFSESQGCYGDELHVKGCEYLRCVFNPFRPVPVVSSWLTSTVLTLAEGIYQEHAFDRMPILADALQDAGCDSDGLLNHLRSDGPHVRGCWVVDTLLGKG
;
A
#
# COMPACT_ATOMS: atom_id res chain seq x y z
N MET A 1 13.81 0.23 16.45
CA MET A 1 13.31 -1.05 15.95
C MET A 1 14.40 -1.78 15.20
N THR A 2 14.71 -3.00 15.58
CA THR A 2 15.58 -3.96 14.85
C THR A 2 14.79 -4.72 13.78
N GLU A 3 15.47 -5.44 12.87
CA GLU A 3 14.79 -6.26 11.85
C GLU A 3 13.90 -7.34 12.48
N ALA A 4 14.36 -7.98 13.56
CA ALA A 4 13.57 -8.97 14.29
C ALA A 4 12.33 -8.35 14.96
N GLU A 5 12.47 -7.16 15.58
CA GLU A 5 11.35 -6.43 16.17
C GLU A 5 10.33 -6.01 15.10
N TRP A 6 10.78 -5.59 13.91
CA TRP A 6 9.92 -5.24 12.78
C TRP A 6 9.10 -6.42 12.26
N LEU A 7 9.75 -7.57 12.08
CA LEU A 7 9.08 -8.80 11.62
C LEU A 7 8.10 -9.35 12.67
N ALA A 8 8.37 -9.15 13.96
CA ALA A 8 7.52 -9.63 15.04
C ALA A 8 6.42 -8.64 15.49
N CYS A 9 6.53 -7.35 15.14
CA CYS A 9 5.59 -6.32 15.59
C CYS A 9 4.16 -6.61 15.10
N LYS A 10 3.18 -6.48 16.00
CA LYS A 10 1.75 -6.68 15.67
C LYS A 10 0.94 -5.40 15.76
N ASP A 11 1.63 -4.28 15.95
CA ASP A 11 1.03 -2.97 16.08
C ASP A 11 1.52 -2.05 14.94
N PRO A 12 0.65 -1.73 13.96
CA PRO A 12 0.99 -0.83 12.88
C PRO A 12 1.36 0.57 13.33
N ALA A 13 0.83 1.07 14.45
CA ALA A 13 1.18 2.39 14.97
C ALA A 13 2.67 2.46 15.34
N THR A 14 3.16 1.47 16.10
CA THR A 14 4.59 1.31 16.42
C THR A 14 5.47 1.25 15.16
N ILE A 15 5.02 0.56 14.11
CA ILE A 15 5.74 0.48 12.83
C ILE A 15 5.78 1.84 12.12
N LEU A 16 4.65 2.56 12.09
CA LEU A 16 4.53 3.88 11.47
C LEU A 16 5.37 4.94 12.19
N GLU A 17 5.39 4.94 13.52
CA GLU A 17 6.27 5.80 14.31
C GLU A 17 7.75 5.57 13.97
N PHE A 18 8.15 4.31 13.76
CA PHE A 18 9.51 4.01 13.33
C PHE A 18 9.82 4.48 11.91
N LEU A 19 8.83 4.52 11.01
CA LEU A 19 8.97 5.01 9.64
C LEU A 19 8.93 6.55 9.53
N ASP A 20 8.58 7.25 10.60
CA ASP A 20 8.53 8.70 10.62
C ASP A 20 9.89 9.31 10.22
N GLY A 21 9.84 10.27 9.29
CA GLY A 21 11.03 10.87 8.67
C GLY A 21 11.88 9.95 7.77
N LYS A 22 11.52 8.67 7.57
CA LYS A 22 12.26 7.71 6.73
C LYS A 22 11.51 7.30 5.47
N ALA A 23 10.18 7.33 5.50
CA ALA A 23 9.33 6.91 4.40
C ALA A 23 9.04 8.09 3.44
N SER A 24 8.98 7.80 2.14
CA SER A 24 8.48 8.77 1.16
C SER A 24 6.97 8.94 1.28
N ASP A 25 6.46 10.15 1.02
CA ASP A 25 5.01 10.40 1.02
C ASP A 25 4.26 9.49 0.05
N ARG A 26 4.90 9.10 -1.06
CA ARG A 26 4.35 8.16 -2.04
C ARG A 26 4.06 6.81 -1.40
N LYS A 27 5.05 6.21 -0.73
CA LYS A 27 4.92 4.91 -0.07
C LYS A 27 3.88 4.93 1.05
N LEU A 28 3.86 6.03 1.81
CA LEU A 28 2.87 6.27 2.85
C LEU A 28 1.44 6.30 2.28
N ARG A 29 1.21 7.02 1.19
CA ARG A 29 -0.09 7.02 0.49
C ARG A 29 -0.47 5.63 -0.04
N LEU A 30 0.47 4.87 -0.59
CA LEU A 30 0.21 3.51 -1.09
C LEU A 30 -0.23 2.54 0.01
N PHE A 31 0.42 2.63 1.18
CA PHE A 31 -0.02 1.89 2.36
C PHE A 31 -1.45 2.29 2.79
N ALA A 32 -1.77 3.59 2.81
CA ALA A 32 -3.11 4.06 3.15
C ALA A 32 -4.17 3.54 2.15
N VAL A 33 -3.88 3.59 0.85
CA VAL A 33 -4.75 3.04 -0.20
C VAL A 33 -4.96 1.54 0.00
N ALA A 34 -3.91 0.77 0.31
CA ALA A 34 -4.02 -0.66 0.60
C ALA A 34 -4.96 -0.94 1.79
N CYS A 35 -4.80 -0.20 2.90
CA CYS A 35 -5.65 -0.34 4.08
C CYS A 35 -7.12 -0.05 3.77
N CYS A 36 -7.39 0.98 2.98
CA CYS A 36 -8.75 1.35 2.65
C CYS A 36 -9.37 0.44 1.60
N ARG A 37 -8.58 -0.10 0.67
CA ARG A 37 -9.04 -1.17 -0.22
C ARG A 37 -9.48 -2.39 0.58
N TYR A 38 -8.69 -2.83 1.54
CA TYR A 38 -9.06 -3.92 2.44
C TYR A 38 -10.33 -3.60 3.22
N PHE A 39 -10.34 -2.48 3.95
CA PHE A 39 -11.45 -2.11 4.83
C PHE A 39 -12.79 -1.93 4.09
N PHE A 40 -12.77 -1.36 2.88
CA PHE A 40 -14.00 -1.04 2.13
C PHE A 40 -14.41 -2.10 1.10
N PHE A 41 -13.47 -2.90 0.59
CA PHE A 41 -13.68 -3.78 -0.57
C PHE A 41 -13.25 -5.24 -0.36
N ASP A 42 -12.74 -5.63 0.79
CA ASP A 42 -12.52 -7.05 1.13
C ASP A 42 -13.63 -7.56 2.08
N PRO A 43 -14.53 -8.44 1.61
CA PRO A 43 -15.40 -9.17 2.52
C PRO A 43 -15.54 -10.63 2.06
N HIS A 44 -14.62 -11.53 2.41
CA HIS A 44 -14.80 -12.99 2.26
C HIS A 44 -15.48 -13.47 0.94
N GLY A 45 -15.12 -12.90 -0.21
CA GLY A 45 -15.64 -13.34 -1.51
C GLY A 45 -17.06 -12.88 -1.88
N GLY A 46 -17.50 -11.71 -1.41
CA GLY A 46 -18.72 -11.05 -1.90
C GLY A 46 -18.48 -10.27 -3.19
N ASP A 47 -18.88 -10.86 -4.31
CA ASP A 47 -18.95 -10.29 -5.66
C ASP A 47 -19.59 -8.89 -5.66
N ILE A 48 -18.74 -7.85 -5.69
CA ILE A 48 -19.09 -6.56 -6.27
C ILE A 48 -18.10 -6.38 -7.40
N GLN A 49 -18.61 -6.56 -8.61
CA GLN A 49 -17.91 -6.28 -9.86
C GLN A 49 -17.33 -4.86 -9.77
N ALA A 50 -16.04 -4.77 -9.46
CA ALA A 50 -15.25 -3.54 -9.33
C ALA A 50 -14.96 -2.93 -10.70
N GLU A 51 -15.94 -2.98 -11.62
CA GLU A 51 -15.77 -2.55 -13.00
C GLU A 51 -16.10 -1.05 -13.17
N ASP A 52 -16.69 -0.39 -12.16
CA ASP A 52 -17.14 1.01 -12.28
C ASP A 52 -16.48 2.04 -11.33
N PHE A 53 -15.40 1.70 -10.61
CA PHE A 53 -14.50 2.74 -10.06
C PHE A 53 -13.33 2.95 -11.02
N ILE A 54 -13.70 3.60 -12.13
CA ILE A 54 -12.87 4.21 -13.16
C ILE A 54 -11.47 4.55 -12.61
N LEU A 55 -10.48 3.78 -13.08
CA LEU A 55 -9.05 4.12 -13.13
C LEU A 55 -8.50 4.76 -11.86
N ASP A 56 -8.16 3.95 -10.85
CA ASP A 56 -7.32 4.30 -9.67
C ASP A 56 -6.78 5.74 -9.65
N PRO A 57 -7.64 6.76 -9.39
CA PRO A 57 -7.23 8.15 -9.50
C PRO A 57 -6.18 8.45 -8.43
N THR A 58 -6.34 7.77 -7.28
CA THR A 58 -5.38 7.69 -6.19
C THR A 58 -4.02 7.18 -6.62
N GLY A 59 -3.93 6.13 -7.44
CA GLY A 59 -2.66 5.61 -7.99
C GLY A 59 -1.96 6.61 -8.89
N TRP A 60 -2.71 7.35 -9.71
CA TRP A 60 -2.19 8.45 -10.52
C TRP A 60 -1.79 9.67 -9.69
N PHE A 61 -2.52 9.98 -8.61
CA PHE A 61 -2.14 11.00 -7.62
C PHE A 61 -0.85 10.62 -6.88
N VAL A 62 -0.76 9.35 -6.47
CA VAL A 62 0.39 8.74 -5.80
C VAL A 62 1.64 8.84 -6.68
N ASP A 63 1.52 8.48 -7.96
CA ASP A 63 2.62 8.47 -8.92
C ASP A 63 2.91 9.87 -9.52
N GLY A 64 2.20 10.90 -9.08
CA GLY A 64 2.41 12.28 -9.54
C GLY A 64 2.03 12.52 -10.99
N VAL A 65 1.17 11.67 -11.55
CA VAL A 65 0.64 11.77 -12.91
C VAL A 65 -0.37 12.92 -13.02
N PHE A 66 -0.99 13.33 -11.91
CA PHE A 66 -1.84 14.53 -11.82
C PHE A 66 -1.05 15.79 -11.40
N GLY A 67 -1.42 16.94 -11.97
CA GLY A 67 -0.81 18.24 -11.70
C GLY A 67 -1.18 18.84 -10.34
N GLU A 68 -0.48 19.91 -9.97
CA GLU A 68 -0.65 20.64 -8.69
C GLU A 68 -2.10 21.09 -8.46
N ARG A 69 -2.79 21.48 -9.53
CA ARG A 69 -4.16 22.01 -9.48
C ARG A 69 -5.19 20.95 -9.11
N GLU A 70 -5.04 19.75 -9.67
CA GLU A 70 -5.89 18.61 -9.34
C GLU A 70 -5.67 18.18 -7.88
N ARG A 71 -4.44 18.30 -7.35
CA ARG A 71 -4.13 18.09 -5.93
C ARG A 71 -4.83 19.10 -5.04
N GLU A 72 -4.70 20.39 -5.35
CA GLU A 72 -5.35 21.46 -4.59
C GLU A 72 -6.88 21.31 -4.53
N ILE A 73 -7.51 20.86 -5.62
CA ILE A 73 -8.96 20.60 -5.66
C ILE A 73 -9.34 19.43 -4.74
N ALA A 74 -8.61 18.32 -4.81
CA ALA A 74 -8.84 17.18 -3.93
C ALA A 74 -8.64 17.56 -2.46
N GLU A 75 -7.60 18.33 -2.14
CA GLU A 75 -7.31 18.83 -0.80
C GLU A 75 -8.39 19.81 -0.28
N ALA A 76 -8.92 20.68 -1.14
CA ALA A 76 -9.99 21.60 -0.78
C ALA A 76 -11.29 20.85 -0.47
N GLN A 77 -11.61 19.81 -1.25
CA GLN A 77 -12.76 18.93 -0.99
C GLN A 77 -12.59 18.14 0.32
N ALA A 78 -11.37 17.72 0.67
CA ALA A 78 -11.06 17.07 1.95
C ALA A 78 -11.27 17.99 3.17
N ARG A 79 -10.90 19.27 3.05
CA ARG A 79 -11.05 20.26 4.12
C ARG A 79 -12.50 20.57 4.43
N ASP A 80 -13.38 20.53 3.43
CA ASP A 80 -14.81 20.77 3.60
C ASP A 80 -15.50 19.63 4.40
N LEU A 81 -15.00 18.40 4.25
CA LEU A 81 -15.37 17.24 5.09
C LEU A 81 -14.95 17.40 6.56
N HIS A 82 -13.93 18.22 6.86
CA HIS A 82 -13.43 18.48 8.23
C HIS A 82 -14.39 19.35 9.06
N GLY A 83 -15.25 20.14 8.41
CA GLY A 83 -16.21 21.05 9.06
C GLY A 83 -17.49 20.38 9.56
N TYR A 84 -17.80 19.17 9.09
CA TYR A 84 -18.96 18.39 9.54
C TYR A 84 -18.50 17.33 10.54
N GLY A 85 -18.75 17.60 11.82
CA GLY A 85 -18.69 16.58 12.86
C GLY A 85 -19.56 15.38 12.49
N PHE A 86 -18.89 14.32 12.05
CA PHE A 86 -19.27 12.91 12.04
C PHE A 86 -20.78 12.59 12.14
N TYR A 87 -21.44 12.63 10.98
CA TYR A 87 -22.48 11.66 10.62
C TYR A 87 -22.14 11.13 9.22
N ALA A 88 -21.08 10.32 9.13
CA ALA A 88 -20.74 9.63 7.89
C ALA A 88 -21.78 8.51 7.67
N ALA A 89 -22.93 8.87 7.12
CA ALA A 89 -24.02 7.92 6.88
C ALA A 89 -23.70 6.94 5.74
N ASN A 90 -22.73 7.23 4.85
CA ASN A 90 -22.45 6.40 3.69
C ASN A 90 -20.94 6.22 3.39
N LYS A 91 -20.54 4.95 3.13
CA LYS A 91 -19.18 4.49 2.81
C LYS A 91 -18.42 5.32 1.75
N ARG A 92 -19.15 6.01 0.86
CA ARG A 92 -18.60 6.80 -0.25
C ARG A 92 -17.89 8.08 0.21
N GLU A 93 -18.34 8.70 1.29
CA GLU A 93 -17.76 9.96 1.79
C GLU A 93 -16.51 9.69 2.65
N ALA A 94 -16.49 8.57 3.37
CA ALA A 94 -15.28 8.07 4.04
C ALA A 94 -14.17 7.74 3.02
N LEU A 95 -14.53 7.16 1.87
CA LEU A 95 -13.60 6.86 0.78
C LEU A 95 -13.00 8.13 0.16
N ILE A 96 -13.78 9.20 -0.03
CA ILE A 96 -13.29 10.48 -0.53
C ILE A 96 -12.37 11.13 0.51
N ALA A 97 -12.71 11.11 1.80
CA ALA A 97 -11.87 11.64 2.88
C ALA A 97 -10.52 10.92 3.01
N VAL A 98 -10.49 9.60 2.77
CA VAL A 98 -9.25 8.81 2.70
C VAL A 98 -8.46 9.11 1.44
N ALA A 99 -9.11 9.15 0.27
CA ALA A 99 -8.46 9.38 -1.02
C ALA A 99 -7.88 10.79 -1.15
N SER A 100 -8.45 11.75 -0.40
CA SER A 100 -8.00 13.13 -0.31
C SER A 100 -7.12 13.41 0.92
N ALA A 101 -6.77 12.38 1.69
CA ALA A 101 -5.87 12.47 2.83
C ALA A 101 -4.39 12.55 2.38
N ALA A 102 -4.00 13.74 1.93
CA ALA A 102 -2.66 14.27 2.15
C ALA A 102 -2.42 14.65 3.63
N PHE A 103 -3.16 14.09 4.59
CA PHE A 103 -3.00 14.35 6.01
C PHE A 103 -2.70 13.05 6.76
N SER A 104 -1.40 12.74 6.80
CA SER A 104 -0.71 11.71 7.61
C SER A 104 -1.36 10.32 7.62
N VAL A 105 -0.62 9.31 7.18
CA VAL A 105 -1.01 7.89 7.33
C VAL A 105 -1.49 7.54 8.74
N LEU A 106 -0.93 8.19 9.76
CA LEU A 106 -1.36 8.08 11.16
C LEU A 106 -2.83 8.46 11.37
N ARG A 107 -3.37 9.44 10.66
CA ARG A 107 -4.79 9.83 10.76
C ARG A 107 -5.71 8.86 10.03
N VAL A 108 -5.28 8.34 8.88
CA VAL A 108 -6.04 7.27 8.18
C VAL A 108 -6.08 6.03 9.07
N TRP A 109 -4.93 5.64 9.63
CA TRP A 109 -4.82 4.55 10.59
C TRP A 109 -5.73 4.77 11.80
N TRP A 110 -5.59 5.91 12.48
CA TRP A 110 -6.40 6.27 13.65
C TRP A 110 -7.90 6.30 13.35
N ALA A 111 -8.31 6.82 12.19
CA ALA A 111 -9.70 6.86 11.79
C ALA A 111 -10.28 5.46 11.52
N LEU A 112 -9.49 4.57 10.91
CA LEU A 112 -9.89 3.18 10.70
C LEU A 112 -10.00 2.42 12.03
N GLU A 113 -9.04 2.62 12.93
CA GLU A 113 -9.04 2.04 14.28
C GLU A 113 -10.25 2.50 15.10
N HIS A 114 -10.49 3.83 15.18
CA HIS A 114 -11.64 4.39 15.88
C HIS A 114 -12.98 3.94 15.27
N PHE A 115 -13.07 3.85 13.94
CA PHE A 115 -14.28 3.39 13.28
C PHE A 115 -14.53 1.90 13.56
N SER A 116 -13.49 1.06 13.50
CA SER A 116 -13.53 -0.36 13.82
C SER A 116 -13.97 -0.61 15.27
N GLU A 117 -13.39 0.10 16.23
CA GLU A 117 -13.80 0.05 17.64
C GLU A 117 -15.26 0.48 17.83
N SER A 118 -15.69 1.55 17.15
CA SER A 118 -17.06 2.06 17.24
C SER A 118 -18.12 1.08 16.71
N GLN A 119 -17.75 0.24 15.74
CA GLN A 119 -18.62 -0.75 15.11
C GLN A 119 -18.47 -2.15 15.73
N GLY A 120 -17.52 -2.34 16.65
CA GLY A 120 -17.26 -3.64 17.30
C GLY A 120 -16.82 -4.74 16.34
N CYS A 121 -16.24 -4.39 15.19
CA CYS A 121 -15.87 -5.33 14.13
C CYS A 121 -14.43 -5.09 13.63
N TYR A 122 -13.71 -6.18 13.32
CA TYR A 122 -12.42 -6.20 12.59
C TYR A 122 -11.17 -5.55 13.23
N GLY A 123 -11.19 -5.10 14.49
CA GLY A 123 -10.04 -4.41 15.11
C GLY A 123 -8.73 -5.20 15.05
N ASP A 124 -8.75 -6.44 15.54
CA ASP A 124 -7.57 -7.32 15.53
C ASP A 124 -7.11 -7.69 14.10
N GLU A 125 -8.06 -7.88 13.18
CA GLU A 125 -7.76 -8.30 11.80
C GLU A 125 -7.14 -7.16 10.99
N LEU A 126 -7.63 -5.93 11.17
CA LEU A 126 -7.06 -4.73 10.56
C LEU A 126 -5.64 -4.45 11.06
N HIS A 127 -5.35 -4.69 12.34
CA HIS A 127 -4.00 -4.55 12.90
C HIS A 127 -3.01 -5.55 12.29
N VAL A 128 -3.43 -6.81 12.15
CA VAL A 128 -2.62 -7.85 11.49
C VAL A 128 -2.37 -7.49 10.03
N LYS A 129 -3.42 -7.13 9.28
CA LYS A 129 -3.32 -6.76 7.86
C LYS A 129 -2.52 -5.49 7.64
N GLY A 130 -2.67 -4.50 8.51
CA GLY A 130 -1.86 -3.28 8.51
C GLY A 130 -0.37 -3.59 8.62
N CYS A 131 0.03 -4.49 9.53
CA CYS A 131 1.42 -4.93 9.64
C CYS A 131 1.91 -5.64 8.37
N GLU A 132 1.08 -6.50 7.77
CA GLU A 132 1.41 -7.19 6.52
C GLU A 132 1.61 -6.21 5.35
N TYR A 133 0.70 -5.24 5.18
CA TYR A 133 0.85 -4.20 4.17
C TYR A 133 2.09 -3.33 4.38
N LEU A 134 2.41 -2.98 5.64
CA LEU A 134 3.64 -2.23 5.94
C LEU A 134 4.88 -3.03 5.53
N ARG A 135 4.91 -4.34 5.78
CA ARG A 135 6.02 -5.21 5.36
C ARG A 135 6.08 -5.43 3.85
N CYS A 136 4.95 -5.36 3.16
CA CYS A 136 4.93 -5.39 1.70
C CYS A 136 5.46 -4.07 1.11
N VAL A 137 5.04 -2.93 1.64
CA VAL A 137 5.36 -1.62 1.05
C VAL A 137 6.78 -1.16 1.42
N PHE A 138 7.26 -1.51 2.61
CA PHE A 138 8.52 -1.04 3.18
C PHE A 138 9.50 -2.17 3.49
N ASN A 139 10.78 -1.91 3.23
CA ASN A 139 11.88 -2.73 3.71
C ASN A 139 13.04 -1.84 4.23
N PRO A 140 12.93 -1.31 5.45
CA PRO A 140 13.87 -0.32 5.98
C PRO A 140 15.25 -0.90 6.36
N PHE A 141 15.40 -2.23 6.45
CA PHE A 141 16.63 -2.89 6.89
C PHE A 141 17.46 -3.46 5.74
N ARG A 142 16.87 -3.61 4.55
CA ARG A 142 17.56 -4.12 3.36
C ARG A 142 17.19 -3.29 2.13
N PRO A 143 17.77 -2.09 1.96
CA PRO A 143 17.79 -1.46 0.64
C PRO A 143 18.61 -2.37 -0.28
N VAL A 144 17.93 -3.24 -1.03
CA VAL A 144 18.59 -4.17 -1.94
C VAL A 144 19.10 -3.33 -3.13
N PRO A 145 20.43 -3.22 -3.33
CA PRO A 145 20.93 -2.52 -4.51
C PRO A 145 20.48 -3.29 -5.74
N VAL A 146 19.80 -2.62 -6.65
CA VAL A 146 19.40 -3.23 -7.93
C VAL A 146 20.66 -3.58 -8.70
N VAL A 147 20.91 -4.87 -8.85
CA VAL A 147 22.01 -5.36 -9.68
C VAL A 147 21.57 -5.29 -11.13
N SER A 148 22.43 -4.77 -12.01
CA SER A 148 22.10 -4.60 -13.43
C SER A 148 21.71 -5.91 -14.13
N SER A 149 22.20 -7.06 -13.65
CA SER A 149 21.82 -8.37 -14.18
C SER A 149 20.35 -8.70 -13.97
N TRP A 150 19.70 -8.15 -12.94
CA TRP A 150 18.28 -8.38 -12.65
C TRP A 150 17.35 -7.63 -13.60
N LEU A 151 17.81 -6.53 -14.20
CA LEU A 151 17.03 -5.64 -15.06
C LEU A 151 16.91 -6.19 -16.50
N THR A 152 16.63 -7.48 -16.63
CA THR A 152 16.32 -8.10 -17.92
C THR A 152 14.98 -7.59 -18.44
N SER A 153 14.77 -7.68 -19.75
CA SER A 153 13.47 -7.34 -20.35
C SER A 153 12.33 -8.15 -19.73
N THR A 154 12.55 -9.44 -19.46
CA THR A 154 11.56 -10.32 -18.83
C THR A 154 11.17 -9.84 -17.44
N VAL A 155 12.15 -9.56 -16.57
CA VAL A 155 11.89 -9.09 -15.20
C VAL A 155 11.15 -7.75 -15.21
N LEU A 156 11.59 -6.82 -16.05
CA LEU A 156 10.95 -5.50 -16.16
C LEU A 156 9.53 -5.58 -16.72
N THR A 157 9.29 -6.38 -17.76
CA THR A 157 7.94 -6.59 -18.32
C THR A 157 7.01 -7.23 -17.31
N LEU A 158 7.48 -8.23 -16.53
CA LEU A 158 6.69 -8.83 -15.46
C LEU A 158 6.39 -7.81 -14.35
N ALA A 159 7.39 -7.07 -13.89
CA ALA A 159 7.22 -6.07 -12.84
C ALA A 159 6.24 -4.95 -13.25
N GLU A 160 6.37 -4.44 -14.48
CA GLU A 160 5.46 -3.42 -15.03
C GLU A 160 4.04 -3.97 -15.13
N GLY A 161 3.86 -5.18 -15.68
CA GLY A 161 2.55 -5.83 -15.79
C GLY A 161 1.89 -6.05 -14.43
N ILE A 162 2.64 -6.57 -13.45
CA ILE A 162 2.17 -6.74 -12.06
C ILE A 162 1.72 -5.39 -11.48
N TYR A 163 2.51 -4.33 -11.69
CA TYR A 163 2.24 -3.00 -11.15
C TYR A 163 0.99 -2.37 -11.79
N GLN A 164 0.88 -2.39 -13.12
CA GLN A 164 -0.20 -1.74 -13.86
C GLN A 164 -1.53 -2.49 -13.76
N GLU A 165 -1.50 -3.82 -13.85
CA GLU A 165 -2.70 -4.66 -13.86
C GLU A 165 -3.14 -5.09 -12.45
N HIS A 166 -2.36 -4.76 -11.41
CA HIS A 166 -2.54 -5.29 -10.05
C HIS A 166 -2.54 -6.83 -10.00
N ALA A 167 -1.82 -7.47 -10.93
CA ALA A 167 -1.71 -8.92 -11.08
C ALA A 167 -0.71 -9.52 -10.07
N PHE A 168 -0.97 -9.32 -8.79
CA PHE A 168 -0.09 -9.73 -7.70
C PHE A 168 -0.01 -11.26 -7.50
N ASP A 169 -0.91 -12.01 -8.13
CA ASP A 169 -0.83 -13.47 -8.28
C ASP A 169 0.41 -13.91 -9.08
N ARG A 170 1.01 -13.02 -9.89
CA ARG A 170 2.20 -13.30 -10.70
C ARG A 170 3.52 -13.09 -9.94
N MET A 171 3.49 -12.77 -8.63
CA MET A 171 4.71 -12.53 -7.83
C MET A 171 5.67 -13.72 -7.78
N PRO A 172 5.22 -14.99 -7.65
CA PRO A 172 6.13 -16.13 -7.71
C PRO A 172 6.85 -16.25 -9.07
N ILE A 173 6.18 -15.89 -10.17
CA ILE A 173 6.77 -15.89 -11.52
C ILE A 173 7.86 -14.83 -11.62
N LEU A 174 7.65 -13.65 -11.02
CA LEU A 174 8.67 -12.61 -10.92
C LEU A 174 9.88 -13.08 -10.08
N ALA A 175 9.65 -13.83 -9.00
CA ALA A 175 10.71 -14.41 -8.18
C ALA A 175 11.59 -15.37 -9.00
N ASP A 176 10.97 -16.24 -9.79
CA ASP A 176 11.70 -17.19 -10.62
C ASP A 176 12.49 -16.48 -11.73
N ALA A 177 11.89 -15.47 -12.39
CA ALA A 177 12.59 -14.65 -13.37
C ALA A 177 13.80 -13.91 -12.78
N LEU A 178 13.69 -13.43 -11.54
CA LEU A 178 14.80 -12.80 -10.81
C LEU A 178 15.89 -13.81 -10.45
N GLN A 179 15.52 -15.01 -10.01
CA GLN A 179 16.45 -16.07 -9.70
C GLN A 179 17.23 -16.50 -10.95
N ASP A 180 16.55 -16.65 -12.09
CA ASP A 180 17.17 -16.93 -13.40
C ASP A 180 18.11 -15.79 -13.85
N ALA A 181 17.80 -14.55 -13.49
CA ALA A 181 18.64 -13.38 -13.72
C ALA A 181 19.83 -13.25 -12.72
N GLY A 182 20.00 -14.25 -11.84
CA GLY A 182 21.10 -14.33 -10.88
C GLY A 182 20.84 -13.60 -9.56
N CYS A 183 19.59 -13.39 -9.16
CA CYS A 183 19.25 -12.93 -7.81
C CYS A 183 19.48 -14.06 -6.80
N ASP A 184 20.33 -13.80 -5.80
CA ASP A 184 20.66 -14.71 -4.69
C ASP A 184 20.12 -14.21 -3.34
N SER A 185 19.31 -13.15 -3.35
CA SER A 185 18.74 -12.57 -2.13
C SER A 185 17.54 -13.39 -1.64
N ASP A 186 17.79 -14.32 -0.71
CA ASP A 186 16.76 -15.16 -0.12
C ASP A 186 15.58 -14.34 0.45
N GLY A 187 15.86 -13.23 1.13
CA GLY A 187 14.81 -12.38 1.71
C GLY A 187 13.90 -11.76 0.65
N LEU A 188 14.45 -11.37 -0.50
CA LEU A 188 13.68 -10.82 -1.62
C LEU A 188 12.85 -11.91 -2.29
N LEU A 189 13.48 -13.04 -2.62
CA LEU A 189 12.81 -14.15 -3.30
C LEU A 189 11.71 -14.75 -2.41
N ASN A 190 11.96 -14.89 -1.11
CA ASN A 190 10.96 -15.39 -0.16
C ASN A 190 9.80 -14.39 0.02
N HIS A 191 10.04 -13.08 -0.06
CA HIS A 191 8.96 -12.10 -0.03
C HIS A 191 8.01 -12.29 -1.22
N LEU A 192 8.56 -12.38 -2.45
CA LEU A 192 7.77 -12.56 -3.67
C LEU A 192 7.03 -13.92 -3.74
N ARG A 193 7.56 -14.94 -3.06
CA ARG A 193 6.95 -16.28 -2.98
C ARG A 193 6.00 -16.45 -1.82
N SER A 194 5.90 -15.46 -0.93
CA SER A 194 5.02 -15.57 0.24
C SER A 194 3.55 -15.42 -0.17
N ASP A 195 2.65 -16.12 0.53
CA ASP A 195 1.20 -15.95 0.39
C ASP A 195 0.69 -14.62 0.99
N GLY A 196 1.60 -13.82 1.56
CA GLY A 196 1.28 -12.55 2.18
C GLY A 196 0.73 -11.55 1.17
N PRO A 197 -0.06 -10.55 1.62
CA PRO A 197 -0.66 -9.63 0.69
C PRO A 197 0.41 -8.81 -0.01
N HIS A 198 0.36 -8.83 -1.34
CA HIS A 198 1.09 -7.90 -2.18
C HIS A 198 0.16 -6.79 -2.63
N VAL A 199 0.67 -5.56 -2.54
CA VAL A 199 -0.08 -4.35 -2.92
C VAL A 199 0.79 -3.45 -3.79
N ARG A 200 0.14 -2.49 -4.46
CA ARG A 200 0.86 -1.43 -5.16
C ARG A 200 1.74 -0.71 -4.15
N GLY A 201 3.01 -0.53 -4.48
CA GLY A 201 4.01 -0.06 -3.52
C GLY A 201 4.89 -1.15 -2.92
N CYS A 202 4.67 -2.42 -3.29
CA CYS A 202 5.56 -3.53 -2.95
C CYS A 202 7.03 -3.12 -3.12
N TRP A 203 7.83 -3.26 -2.06
CA TRP A 203 9.20 -2.73 -2.05
C TRP A 203 10.05 -3.34 -3.15
N VAL A 204 9.86 -4.63 -3.49
CA VAL A 204 10.60 -5.29 -4.58
C VAL A 204 10.23 -4.70 -5.95
N VAL A 205 8.93 -4.61 -6.24
CA VAL A 205 8.44 -4.12 -7.54
C VAL A 205 8.82 -2.66 -7.74
N ASP A 206 8.62 -1.82 -6.72
CA ASP A 206 9.02 -0.40 -6.79
C ASP A 206 10.54 -0.26 -6.95
N THR A 207 11.34 -1.11 -6.30
CA THR A 207 12.80 -1.13 -6.49
C THR A 207 13.18 -1.47 -7.93
N LEU A 208 12.53 -2.45 -8.56
CA LEU A 208 12.78 -2.80 -9.97
C LEU A 208 12.36 -1.70 -10.94
N LEU A 209 11.27 -0.98 -10.65
CA LEU A 209 10.71 0.07 -11.50
C LEU A 209 11.26 1.47 -11.17
N GLY A 210 12.14 1.62 -10.18
CA GLY A 210 12.67 2.91 -9.75
C GLY A 210 11.61 3.84 -9.13
N LYS A 211 10.59 3.29 -8.45
CA LYS A 211 9.46 4.00 -7.86
C LYS A 211 9.53 4.14 -6.33
N GLY A 212 10.70 3.98 -5.72
CA GLY A 212 10.93 4.02 -4.26
C GLY A 212 10.56 5.35 -3.60
#